data_AF-A0A661HRB3-F1
#
_entry.id   AF-A0A661HRB3-F1
#
_cell.length_a   1.000
_cell.length_b   1.000
_cell.length_c   1.000
_cell.angle_alpha   90.00
_cell.angle_beta   90.00
_cell.angle_gamma   90.00
#
_symmetry.space_group_name_H-M   'P 1'
#
loop_
_entity.id
_entity.type
_entity.pdbx_description
1 polymer ?
#
loop_
_entity_poly.entity_id
_entity_poly.type
_entity_poly.pdbx_seq_one_letter_code
_entity_poly.pdbx_strand_id
1 'polypeptide(L)'
;MNDLLRDTLNKRLDKKQSIFMPIPAIVGNDAHVINVPNRANYIYVRISGVTTQIYNKKAVSLDMSVWVGKTPSEPNFLQVLGEIPSRPRYNEDNVTAYRNPPHRESHTYPNDDWSPIQSRQIMPLRVTATGGMVVRIYKNIVKTVDGFDLFDTQTLDLSGYRSLENYGVYAKYILLEISGSGIISVVDGVDVSFADLDYSDIPSPTSGAQAIATVRIWSGQLELVETKIWSDVKDLRFSGSNGGTANQKQNSRVLGNDVTIADTENLIVSEYFDLADYALTLEGDAVLEII
;
A
#
# COMPACT_ATOMS: atom_id res chain seq x y z
N MET A 1 -36.49 61.07 -6.32
CA MET A 1 -35.85 59.77 -5.97
C MET A 1 -35.32 59.21 -7.28
N ASN A 2 -34.04 58.85 -7.36
CA ASN A 2 -33.34 58.59 -8.63
C ASN A 2 -33.89 57.32 -9.31
N ASP A 3 -34.47 57.45 -10.50
CA ASP A 3 -35.15 56.34 -11.19
C ASP A 3 -34.22 55.13 -11.42
N LEU A 4 -32.92 55.37 -11.61
CA LEU A 4 -31.89 54.33 -11.67
C LEU A 4 -31.79 53.49 -10.39
N LEU A 5 -31.93 54.12 -9.21
CA LEU A 5 -31.88 53.42 -7.93
C LEU A 5 -33.12 52.53 -7.75
N ARG A 6 -34.30 53.05 -8.11
CA ARG A 6 -35.56 52.33 -8.03
C ARG A 6 -35.59 51.14 -8.99
N ASP A 7 -35.11 51.35 -10.21
CA ASP A 7 -35.07 50.31 -11.24
C ASP A 7 -34.03 49.21 -10.93
N THR A 8 -32.91 49.59 -10.30
CA THR A 8 -31.91 48.63 -9.79
C THR A 8 -32.44 47.81 -8.61
N LEU A 9 -33.18 48.44 -7.69
CA LEU A 9 -33.82 47.76 -6.56
C LEU A 9 -34.92 46.81 -7.02
N ASN A 10 -35.78 47.23 -7.95
CA ASN A 10 -36.82 46.39 -8.53
C ASN A 10 -36.23 45.19 -9.29
N LYS A 11 -35.18 45.38 -10.09
CA LYS A 11 -34.47 44.26 -10.75
C LYS A 11 -33.84 43.26 -9.77
N ARG A 12 -33.43 43.70 -8.58
CA ARG A 12 -32.91 42.81 -7.52
C ARG A 12 -34.04 42.05 -6.81
N LEU A 13 -35.18 42.70 -6.58
CA LEU A 13 -36.38 42.11 -5.98
C LEU A 13 -37.06 41.12 -6.94
N ASP A 14 -37.22 41.50 -8.21
CA ASP A 14 -37.81 40.69 -9.29
C ASP A 14 -36.95 39.49 -9.65
N LYS A 15 -35.62 39.58 -9.45
CA LYS A 15 -34.72 38.45 -9.60
C LYS A 15 -34.94 37.35 -8.56
N LYS A 16 -35.86 37.51 -7.59
CA LYS A 16 -36.07 36.58 -6.46
C LYS A 16 -34.71 36.00 -6.05
N GLN A 17 -33.84 36.81 -5.44
CA GLN A 17 -32.55 36.31 -4.96
C GLN A 17 -32.76 35.22 -3.89
N SER A 18 -33.08 34.01 -4.34
CA SER A 18 -33.08 32.76 -3.60
C SER A 18 -31.66 32.20 -3.52
N ILE A 19 -30.66 33.04 -3.77
CA ILE A 19 -29.26 32.72 -3.53
C ILE A 19 -29.08 32.93 -2.03
N PHE A 20 -29.22 31.84 -1.27
CA PHE A 20 -28.88 31.83 0.14
C PHE A 20 -27.47 32.38 0.30
N MET A 21 -27.33 33.44 1.09
CA MET A 21 -26.01 34.00 1.39
C MET A 21 -25.17 32.92 2.07
N PRO A 22 -23.94 32.68 1.59
CA PRO A 22 -23.00 31.80 2.26
C PRO A 22 -22.82 32.22 3.72
N ILE A 23 -22.87 31.26 4.63
CA ILE A 23 -22.70 31.45 6.07
C ILE A 23 -21.32 30.90 6.45
N PRO A 24 -20.49 31.61 7.22
CA PRO A 24 -19.22 31.07 7.67
C PRO A 24 -19.46 30.01 8.76
N ALA A 25 -18.70 28.92 8.70
CA ALA A 25 -18.77 27.82 9.66
C ALA A 25 -17.39 27.20 9.88
N ILE A 26 -17.27 26.40 10.94
CA ILE A 26 -16.08 25.58 11.24
C ILE A 26 -16.48 24.10 11.20
N VAL A 27 -15.71 23.27 10.50
CA VAL A 27 -15.97 21.83 10.41
C VAL A 27 -15.73 21.13 11.75
N GLY A 28 -16.60 20.19 12.09
CA GLY A 28 -16.59 19.43 13.35
C GLY A 28 -17.57 19.96 14.40
N ASN A 29 -17.91 19.09 15.36
CA ASN A 29 -18.65 19.45 16.58
C ASN A 29 -17.71 19.80 17.74
N ASP A 30 -18.28 20.08 18.92
CA ASP A 30 -17.51 20.42 20.14
C ASP A 30 -16.69 19.25 20.71
N ALA A 31 -16.95 18.02 20.26
CA ALA A 31 -16.19 16.81 20.59
C ALA A 31 -15.13 16.47 19.51
N HIS A 32 -14.84 17.41 18.60
CA HIS A 32 -13.88 17.21 17.49
C HIS A 32 -14.22 16.05 16.54
N VAL A 33 -15.51 15.76 16.36
CA VAL A 33 -16.02 14.75 15.42
C VAL A 33 -16.56 15.42 14.16
N ILE A 34 -16.10 14.98 12.99
CA ILE A 34 -16.58 15.46 11.68
C ILE A 34 -17.83 14.70 11.24
N ASN A 35 -17.80 13.36 11.30
CA ASN A 35 -18.83 12.53 10.68
C ASN A 35 -20.07 12.42 11.57
N VAL A 36 -21.26 12.52 10.97
CA VAL A 36 -22.52 12.26 11.66
C VAL A 36 -22.78 10.76 11.68
N PRO A 37 -22.87 10.12 12.87
CA PRO A 37 -23.16 8.69 12.96
C PRO A 37 -24.46 8.32 12.25
N ASN A 38 -24.47 7.19 11.54
CA ASN A 38 -25.64 6.66 10.84
C ASN A 38 -26.25 7.58 9.75
N ARG A 39 -25.50 8.59 9.28
CA ARG A 39 -25.98 9.51 8.25
C ARG A 39 -24.89 9.78 7.20
N ALA A 40 -24.82 8.91 6.20
CA ALA A 40 -23.84 9.02 5.12
C ALA A 40 -23.91 10.39 4.42
N ASN A 41 -22.75 10.95 4.07
CA ASN A 41 -22.59 12.26 3.44
C ASN A 41 -23.07 13.46 4.29
N TYR A 42 -23.21 13.28 5.61
CA TYR A 42 -23.44 14.39 6.53
C TYR A 42 -22.26 14.58 7.47
N ILE A 43 -21.90 15.84 7.69
CA ILE A 43 -20.86 16.26 8.62
C ILE A 43 -21.43 17.22 9.66
N TYR A 44 -20.76 17.30 10.81
CA TYR A 44 -20.97 18.36 11.77
C TYR A 44 -20.23 19.63 11.33
N VAL A 45 -20.89 20.77 11.51
CA VAL A 45 -20.28 22.10 11.43
C VAL A 45 -20.78 22.96 12.58
N ARG A 46 -19.94 23.86 13.07
CA ARG A 46 -20.28 24.90 14.04
C ARG A 46 -20.51 26.22 13.30
N ILE A 47 -21.74 26.72 13.36
CA ILE A 47 -22.15 28.01 12.82
C ILE A 47 -22.40 28.93 14.01
N SER A 48 -21.58 29.96 14.17
CA SER A 48 -21.69 30.90 15.30
C SER A 48 -21.77 30.20 16.68
N GLY A 49 -20.97 29.14 16.87
CA GLY A 49 -20.92 28.35 18.10
C GLY A 49 -22.01 27.28 18.25
N VAL A 50 -22.93 27.16 17.28
CA VAL A 50 -23.97 26.13 17.30
C VAL A 50 -23.59 24.99 16.37
N THR A 51 -23.47 23.78 16.91
CA THR A 51 -23.25 22.56 16.12
C THR A 51 -24.51 22.18 15.34
N THR A 52 -24.37 21.99 14.03
CA THR A 52 -25.43 21.51 13.14
C THR A 52 -24.91 20.46 12.17
N GLN A 53 -25.82 19.73 11.52
CA GLN A 53 -25.51 18.68 10.54
C GLN A 53 -25.80 19.20 9.14
N ILE A 54 -24.82 19.12 8.25
CA ILE A 54 -24.97 19.57 6.85
C ILE A 54 -24.55 18.47 5.89
N TYR A 55 -25.10 18.52 4.68
CA TYR A 55 -24.72 17.61 3.61
C TYR A 55 -23.34 18.00 3.07
N ASN A 56 -22.50 17.03 2.72
CA ASN A 56 -21.17 17.32 2.19
C ASN A 56 -20.74 16.31 1.13
N LYS A 57 -20.29 16.85 -0.01
CA LYS A 57 -19.67 16.12 -1.12
C LYS A 57 -18.20 16.47 -1.32
N LYS A 58 -17.64 17.34 -0.48
CA LYS A 58 -16.27 17.86 -0.61
C LYS A 58 -15.37 17.25 0.47
N ALA A 59 -14.10 17.06 0.17
CA ALA A 59 -13.12 16.73 1.21
C ALA A 59 -13.00 17.92 2.17
N VAL A 60 -13.06 17.65 3.48
CA VAL A 60 -12.90 18.62 4.55
C VAL A 60 -12.10 18.00 5.69
N SER A 61 -11.41 18.85 6.44
CA SER A 61 -10.65 18.45 7.63
C SER A 61 -11.29 19.03 8.89
N LEU A 62 -10.97 18.47 10.06
CA LEU A 62 -11.44 18.96 11.35
C LEU A 62 -10.99 20.42 11.55
N ASP A 63 -11.84 21.24 12.16
CA ASP A 63 -11.60 22.66 12.46
C ASP A 63 -11.33 23.56 11.22
N MET A 64 -11.60 23.03 10.02
CA MET A 64 -11.50 23.79 8.77
C MET A 64 -12.58 24.86 8.69
N SER A 65 -12.20 26.10 8.35
CA SER A 65 -13.14 27.19 8.10
C SER A 65 -13.77 27.07 6.71
N VAL A 66 -15.09 26.99 6.65
CA VAL A 66 -15.85 26.74 5.40
C VAL A 66 -17.03 27.69 5.24
N TRP A 67 -17.37 27.98 3.99
CA TRP A 67 -18.63 28.57 3.64
C TRP A 67 -19.69 27.48 3.52
N VAL A 68 -20.82 27.63 4.22
CA VAL A 68 -21.97 26.73 4.11
C VAL A 68 -23.14 27.45 3.49
N GLY A 69 -23.95 26.75 2.70
CA GLY A 69 -25.07 27.34 2.00
C GLY A 69 -25.76 26.34 1.08
N LYS A 70 -26.60 26.83 0.18
CA LYS A 70 -27.36 26.00 -0.75
C LYS A 70 -26.86 26.26 -2.17
N THR A 71 -26.73 25.20 -2.97
CA THR A 71 -26.39 25.34 -4.39
C THR A 71 -27.66 25.32 -5.24
N PRO A 72 -27.67 25.93 -6.45
CA PRO A 72 -28.81 25.84 -7.35
C PRO A 72 -29.18 24.41 -7.74
N SER A 73 -28.20 23.51 -7.82
CA SER A 73 -28.38 22.09 -8.13
C SER A 73 -28.98 21.28 -6.97
N GLU A 74 -28.77 21.72 -5.73
CA GLU A 74 -29.22 21.04 -4.52
C GLU A 74 -29.83 22.04 -3.53
N PRO A 75 -30.95 22.70 -3.89
CA PRO A 75 -31.51 23.81 -3.10
C PRO A 75 -32.11 23.36 -1.76
N ASN A 76 -32.33 22.05 -1.61
CA ASN A 76 -32.92 21.45 -0.42
C ASN A 76 -31.90 21.12 0.67
N PHE A 77 -30.59 21.16 0.36
CA PHE A 77 -29.53 20.76 1.28
C PHE A 77 -28.63 21.94 1.63
N LEU A 78 -28.51 22.23 2.93
CA LEU A 78 -27.41 23.04 3.43
C LEU A 78 -26.13 22.21 3.29
N GLN A 79 -25.12 22.74 2.62
CA GLN A 79 -23.90 22.03 2.28
C GLN A 79 -22.66 22.91 2.30
N VAL A 80 -21.49 22.29 2.28
CA VAL A 80 -20.20 22.99 2.14
C VAL A 80 -20.07 23.56 0.72
N LEU A 81 -20.03 24.88 0.62
CA LEU A 81 -19.84 25.60 -0.64
C LEU A 81 -18.36 25.70 -1.02
N GLY A 82 -17.46 25.81 -0.03
CA GLY A 82 -16.02 25.87 -0.24
C GLY A 82 -15.28 26.27 1.02
N GLU A 83 -13.95 26.27 0.95
CA GLU A 83 -13.10 26.78 2.02
C GLU A 83 -13.25 28.30 2.15
N ILE A 84 -13.27 28.82 3.37
CA ILE A 84 -13.00 30.25 3.59
C ILE A 84 -11.49 30.36 3.46
N PRO A 85 -10.96 30.99 2.39
CA PRO A 85 -9.52 31.15 2.29
C PRO A 85 -9.08 31.93 3.53
N SER A 86 -8.20 31.32 4.32
CA SER A 86 -7.45 31.96 5.39
C SER A 86 -6.60 33.07 4.76
N ARG A 87 -7.22 34.20 4.40
CA ARG A 87 -6.49 35.43 4.13
C ARG A 87 -5.91 35.84 5.47
N PRO A 88 -4.58 36.00 5.61
CA PRO A 88 -4.05 36.65 6.80
C PRO A 88 -4.76 37.99 6.90
N ARG A 89 -5.56 38.18 7.96
CA ARG A 89 -5.99 39.51 8.34
C ARG A 89 -4.73 40.21 8.81
N TYR A 90 -4.09 40.95 7.91
CA TYR A 90 -3.19 42.00 8.35
C TYR A 90 -4.07 42.98 9.13
N ASN A 91 -3.85 43.01 10.43
CA ASN A 91 -4.48 43.88 11.43
C ASN A 91 -5.68 43.24 12.15
N GLU A 92 -5.56 43.27 13.48
CA GLU A 92 -6.53 42.89 14.51
C GLU A 92 -6.50 41.40 14.89
N ASP A 93 -5.71 41.17 15.93
CA ASP A 93 -5.57 39.98 16.77
C ASP A 93 -4.90 38.77 16.11
N ASN A 94 -3.85 38.28 16.77
CA ASN A 94 -3.03 37.11 16.43
C ASN A 94 -3.85 35.79 16.46
N VAL A 95 -5.01 35.74 15.82
CA VAL A 95 -5.78 34.52 15.61
C VAL A 95 -5.14 33.82 14.43
N THR A 96 -4.28 32.84 14.73
CA THR A 96 -3.66 31.94 13.77
C THR A 96 -4.76 31.32 12.92
N ALA A 97 -4.89 31.77 11.67
CA ALA A 97 -5.85 31.18 10.76
C ALA A 97 -5.48 29.69 10.61
N TYR A 98 -6.46 28.79 10.77
CA TYR A 98 -6.26 27.36 10.50
C TYR A 98 -5.91 27.24 9.02
N ARG A 99 -4.62 27.08 8.75
CA ARG A 99 -4.08 26.91 7.41
C ARG A 99 -4.04 25.41 7.21
N ASN A 100 -4.84 24.89 6.27
CA ASN A 100 -4.54 23.57 5.72
C ASN A 100 -3.06 23.59 5.34
N PRO A 101 -2.23 22.68 5.88
CA PRO A 101 -0.84 22.60 5.49
C PRO A 101 -0.77 22.58 3.97
N PRO A 102 0.16 23.32 3.34
CA PRO A 102 0.41 23.17 1.91
C PRO A 102 0.44 21.68 1.56
N HIS A 103 -0.32 21.25 0.54
CA HIS A 103 -0.50 19.84 0.19
C HIS A 103 0.82 19.04 0.14
N ARG A 104 1.93 19.66 -0.28
CA ARG A 104 3.25 19.02 -0.24
C ARG A 104 3.69 18.59 1.16
N GLU A 105 3.41 19.38 2.18
CA GLU A 105 3.84 19.12 3.56
C GLU A 105 3.10 17.92 4.16
N SER A 106 1.83 17.68 3.82
CA SER A 106 1.14 16.47 4.30
C SER A 106 1.71 15.17 3.72
N HIS A 107 2.36 15.25 2.54
CA HIS A 107 2.99 14.13 1.83
C HIS A 107 4.42 13.80 2.29
N THR A 108 4.98 14.54 3.25
CA THR A 108 6.31 14.25 3.79
C THR A 108 6.23 13.40 5.05
N TYR A 109 7.01 12.31 5.09
CA TYR A 109 7.23 11.56 6.33
C TYR A 109 7.78 12.49 7.43
N PRO A 110 7.28 12.41 8.69
CA PRO A 110 6.37 11.41 9.26
C PRO A 110 4.89 11.84 9.37
N ASN A 111 4.40 12.78 8.55
CA ASN A 111 3.00 13.24 8.62
C ASN A 111 2.01 12.14 8.23
N ASP A 112 0.71 12.35 8.45
CA ASP A 112 -0.32 11.30 8.31
C ASP A 112 -0.65 10.89 6.85
N ASP A 113 -0.32 11.71 5.86
CA ASP A 113 -0.69 11.55 4.44
C ASP A 113 0.54 11.21 3.57
N TRP A 114 1.43 10.35 4.07
CA TRP A 114 2.55 9.81 3.31
C TRP A 114 2.21 8.46 2.69
N SER A 115 2.79 8.19 1.52
CA SER A 115 2.66 6.89 0.85
C SER A 115 3.86 5.99 1.20
N PRO A 116 3.64 4.83 1.84
CA PRO A 116 4.73 3.91 2.10
C PRO A 116 5.28 3.33 0.79
N ILE A 117 6.60 3.42 0.63
CA ILE A 117 7.31 2.81 -0.49
C ILE A 117 7.72 1.40 -0.07
N GLN A 118 7.20 0.40 -0.77
CA GLN A 118 7.64 -0.98 -0.60
C GLN A 118 9.05 -1.15 -1.18
N SER A 119 9.91 -1.94 -0.54
CA SER A 119 11.26 -2.24 -1.02
C SER A 119 11.28 -2.73 -2.47
N ARG A 120 10.28 -3.52 -2.88
CA ARG A 120 10.12 -3.99 -4.26
C ARG A 120 9.85 -2.88 -5.29
N GLN A 121 9.37 -1.71 -4.88
CA GLN A 121 9.21 -0.56 -5.79
C GLN A 121 10.56 0.10 -6.14
N ILE A 122 11.61 -0.17 -5.36
CA ILE A 122 12.97 0.22 -5.67
C ILE A 122 13.51 -0.80 -6.69
N MET A 123 13.79 -0.36 -7.92
CA MET A 123 14.13 -1.24 -9.05
C MET A 123 15.57 -1.77 -9.11
N PRO A 124 16.62 -1.08 -8.64
CA PRO A 124 17.99 -1.54 -8.89
C PRO A 124 18.33 -2.89 -8.24
N LEU A 125 18.83 -3.86 -9.01
CA LEU A 125 19.02 -5.28 -8.63
C LEU A 125 17.74 -6.02 -8.22
N ARG A 126 16.55 -5.47 -8.50
CA ARG A 126 15.30 -6.18 -8.21
C ARG A 126 15.28 -7.50 -8.97
N VAL A 127 14.85 -8.56 -8.29
CA VAL A 127 14.54 -9.85 -8.92
C VAL A 127 13.02 -9.98 -9.04
N THR A 128 12.54 -10.42 -10.20
CA THR A 128 11.12 -10.71 -10.43
C THR A 128 10.95 -11.95 -11.29
N ALA A 129 9.92 -12.75 -11.03
CA ALA A 129 9.56 -13.87 -11.89
C ALA A 129 9.02 -13.34 -13.23
N THR A 130 9.42 -13.93 -14.36
CA THR A 130 8.97 -13.50 -15.69
C THR A 130 8.15 -14.56 -16.44
N GLY A 131 7.86 -15.70 -15.80
CA GLY A 131 7.17 -16.84 -16.39
C GLY A 131 8.08 -18.07 -16.50
N GLY A 132 7.49 -19.26 -16.42
CA GLY A 132 8.24 -20.51 -16.26
C GLY A 132 9.18 -20.45 -15.03
N MET A 133 10.31 -21.15 -15.09
CA MET A 133 11.34 -21.11 -14.04
C MET A 133 12.36 -19.99 -14.25
N VAL A 134 11.96 -18.86 -14.83
CA VAL A 134 12.87 -17.76 -15.19
C VAL A 134 12.64 -16.53 -14.32
N VAL A 135 13.73 -15.97 -13.82
CA VAL A 135 13.74 -14.66 -13.15
C VAL A 135 14.43 -13.61 -14.01
N ARG A 136 13.99 -12.36 -13.88
CA ARG A 136 14.67 -11.17 -14.39
C ARG A 136 15.30 -10.40 -13.24
N ILE A 137 16.55 -10.04 -13.42
CA ILE A 137 17.35 -9.24 -12.48
C ILE A 137 17.59 -7.89 -13.15
N TYR A 138 17.06 -6.82 -12.55
CA TYR A 138 17.13 -5.48 -13.13
C TYR A 138 18.51 -4.85 -12.94
N LYS A 139 18.93 -4.08 -13.95
CA LYS A 139 20.19 -3.34 -13.95
C LYS A 139 20.42 -2.48 -12.71
N ASN A 140 21.68 -2.30 -12.33
CA ASN A 140 22.11 -1.37 -11.28
C ASN A 140 23.59 -0.99 -11.45
N ILE A 141 24.01 0.04 -10.72
CA ILE A 141 25.42 0.31 -10.47
C ILE A 141 25.80 -0.42 -9.18
N VAL A 142 26.83 -1.27 -9.26
CA VAL A 142 27.29 -2.11 -8.15
C VAL A 142 28.71 -1.67 -7.79
N LYS A 143 28.98 -1.54 -6.49
CA LYS A 143 30.33 -1.28 -6.03
C LYS A 143 31.13 -2.57 -6.16
N THR A 144 32.15 -2.54 -7.00
CA THR A 144 33.09 -3.65 -7.19
C THR A 144 34.41 -3.39 -6.46
N VAL A 145 35.30 -4.38 -6.47
CA VAL A 145 36.66 -4.22 -5.95
C VAL A 145 37.45 -3.11 -6.66
N ASP A 146 37.17 -2.89 -7.95
CA ASP A 146 37.87 -1.92 -8.80
C ASP A 146 37.14 -0.56 -8.93
N GLY A 147 35.93 -0.43 -8.37
CA GLY A 147 35.18 0.83 -8.39
C GLY A 147 33.68 0.64 -8.38
N PHE A 148 33.01 1.23 -9.38
CA PHE A 148 31.57 1.11 -9.59
C PHE A 148 31.34 0.65 -11.02
N ASP A 149 30.72 -0.50 -11.18
CA ASP A 149 30.42 -1.07 -12.49
C ASP A 149 28.92 -1.07 -12.75
N LEU A 150 28.56 -0.85 -14.00
CA LEU A 150 27.19 -1.00 -14.48
C LEU A 150 26.92 -2.49 -14.71
N PHE A 151 25.97 -3.01 -13.97
CA PHE A 151 25.40 -4.33 -14.16
C PHE A 151 24.14 -4.22 -15.01
N ASP A 152 24.11 -4.87 -16.16
CA ASP A 152 22.97 -4.85 -17.07
C ASP A 152 21.82 -5.76 -16.62
N THR A 153 20.61 -5.47 -17.11
CA THR A 153 19.45 -6.34 -16.86
C THR A 153 19.68 -7.68 -17.53
N GLN A 154 19.53 -8.76 -16.79
CA GLN A 154 19.64 -10.11 -17.33
C GLN A 154 18.53 -11.02 -16.83
N THR A 155 18.39 -12.16 -17.51
CA THR A 155 17.47 -13.24 -17.13
C THR A 155 18.26 -14.46 -16.73
N LEU A 156 17.76 -15.19 -15.75
CA LEU A 156 18.36 -16.42 -15.26
C LEU A 156 17.30 -17.52 -15.24
N ASP A 157 17.60 -18.62 -15.91
CA ASP A 157 16.78 -19.84 -15.87
C ASP A 157 17.17 -20.68 -14.64
N LEU A 158 16.18 -20.99 -13.83
CA LEU A 158 16.31 -21.74 -12.59
C LEU A 158 15.80 -23.18 -12.71
N SER A 159 15.44 -23.62 -13.92
CA SER A 159 14.95 -24.98 -14.18
C SER A 159 15.89 -26.08 -13.68
N GLY A 160 17.21 -25.82 -13.65
CA GLY A 160 18.21 -26.75 -13.16
C GLY A 160 18.29 -26.90 -11.64
N TYR A 161 17.65 -26.01 -10.87
CA TYR A 161 17.68 -26.05 -9.40
C TYR A 161 16.48 -26.76 -8.80
N ARG A 162 15.46 -27.13 -9.59
CA ARG A 162 14.34 -27.92 -9.06
C ARG A 162 14.78 -29.36 -8.81
N SER A 163 14.32 -29.95 -7.71
CA SER A 163 14.35 -31.40 -7.58
C SER A 163 13.35 -32.02 -8.56
N LEU A 164 13.77 -33.05 -9.28
CA LEU A 164 12.91 -33.85 -10.17
C LEU A 164 12.42 -35.12 -9.48
N GLU A 165 12.88 -35.36 -8.25
CA GLU A 165 12.55 -36.54 -7.47
C GLU A 165 11.47 -36.18 -6.44
N ASN A 166 10.58 -37.12 -6.14
CA ASN A 166 9.54 -36.98 -5.11
C ASN A 166 8.68 -35.70 -5.26
N TYR A 167 7.94 -35.63 -6.37
CA TYR A 167 7.07 -34.50 -6.76
C TYR A 167 6.22 -33.99 -5.59
N GLY A 168 6.29 -32.68 -5.32
CA GLY A 168 5.52 -32.00 -4.28
C GLY A 168 5.92 -32.31 -2.83
N VAL A 169 6.91 -33.18 -2.60
CA VAL A 169 7.33 -33.57 -1.24
C VAL A 169 8.39 -32.62 -0.69
N TYR A 170 9.38 -32.27 -1.53
CA TYR A 170 10.52 -31.47 -1.12
C TYR A 170 10.48 -30.07 -1.71
N ALA A 171 11.01 -29.12 -0.93
CA ALA A 171 11.26 -27.76 -1.33
C ALA A 171 12.61 -27.29 -0.79
N LYS A 172 13.13 -26.22 -1.39
CA LYS A 172 14.30 -25.52 -0.91
C LYS A 172 14.23 -24.05 -1.27
N TYR A 173 15.03 -23.27 -0.56
CA TYR A 173 15.37 -21.92 -0.96
C TYR A 173 16.67 -21.93 -1.75
N ILE A 174 16.67 -21.32 -2.92
CA ILE A 174 17.92 -20.90 -3.57
C ILE A 174 18.19 -19.44 -3.26
N LEU A 175 19.45 -19.07 -3.09
CA LEU A 175 19.86 -17.69 -2.92
C LEU A 175 20.44 -17.16 -4.23
N LEU A 176 19.92 -16.03 -4.70
CA LEU A 176 20.55 -15.23 -5.73
C LEU A 176 21.40 -14.16 -5.05
N GLU A 177 22.65 -14.09 -5.48
CA GLU A 177 23.63 -13.14 -4.93
C GLU A 177 24.43 -12.48 -6.05
N ILE A 178 25.05 -11.35 -5.71
CA ILE A 178 25.97 -10.63 -6.58
C ILE A 178 27.34 -10.53 -5.91
N SER A 179 28.39 -10.93 -6.62
CA SER A 179 29.76 -10.85 -6.10
C SER A 179 30.28 -9.40 -6.09
N GLY A 180 31.38 -9.16 -5.38
CA GLY A 180 32.16 -7.92 -5.47
C GLY A 180 32.78 -7.63 -6.84
N SER A 181 32.57 -8.48 -7.84
CA SER A 181 32.92 -8.22 -9.25
C SER A 181 31.68 -8.06 -10.14
N GLY A 182 30.49 -7.95 -9.54
CA GLY A 182 29.23 -7.76 -10.27
C GLY A 182 28.68 -9.03 -10.94
N ILE A 183 29.18 -10.22 -10.60
CA ILE A 183 28.72 -11.48 -11.18
C ILE A 183 27.55 -12.01 -10.36
N ILE A 184 26.45 -12.39 -11.03
CA ILE A 184 25.35 -13.11 -10.37
C ILE A 184 25.71 -14.58 -10.24
N SER A 185 25.53 -15.11 -9.04
CA SER A 185 25.58 -16.53 -8.75
C SER A 185 24.30 -16.98 -8.05
N VAL A 186 24.08 -18.30 -8.10
CA VAL A 186 23.05 -18.99 -7.34
C VAL A 186 23.75 -19.85 -6.31
N VAL A 187 23.35 -19.74 -5.06
CA VAL A 187 23.73 -20.68 -4.00
C VAL A 187 22.54 -21.61 -3.79
N ASP A 188 22.77 -22.90 -4.04
CA ASP A 188 21.72 -23.90 -3.90
C ASP A 188 21.41 -24.18 -2.43
N GLY A 189 20.14 -24.44 -2.15
CA GLY A 189 19.67 -24.85 -0.83
C GLY A 189 19.71 -26.34 -0.64
N VAL A 190 19.37 -26.75 0.59
CA VAL A 190 19.15 -28.15 0.92
C VAL A 190 17.66 -28.45 0.74
N ASP A 191 17.35 -29.57 0.10
CA ASP A 191 15.97 -30.06 0.02
C ASP A 191 15.48 -30.45 1.42
N VAL A 192 14.36 -29.86 1.82
CA VAL A 192 13.63 -30.16 3.06
C VAL A 192 12.18 -30.46 2.71
N SER A 193 11.40 -31.05 3.63
CA SER A 193 9.97 -31.24 3.38
C SER A 193 9.31 -29.89 3.10
N PHE A 194 8.38 -29.83 2.15
CA PHE A 194 7.65 -28.60 1.85
C PHE A 194 6.99 -28.00 3.09
N ALA A 195 6.51 -28.86 4.02
CA ALA A 195 5.87 -28.44 5.25
C ALA A 195 6.86 -27.89 6.30
N ASP A 196 8.13 -28.28 6.22
CA ASP A 196 9.17 -27.91 7.17
C ASP A 196 10.06 -26.75 6.69
N LEU A 197 9.87 -26.30 5.44
CA LEU A 197 10.68 -25.24 4.84
C LEU A 197 10.50 -23.91 5.58
N ASP A 198 11.59 -23.42 6.16
CA ASP A 198 11.64 -22.16 6.90
C ASP A 198 12.67 -21.18 6.31
N TYR A 199 12.58 -19.90 6.68
CA TYR A 199 13.58 -18.91 6.27
C TYR A 199 14.99 -19.17 6.81
N SER A 200 15.17 -20.01 7.83
CA SER A 200 16.50 -20.49 8.22
C SER A 200 17.18 -21.36 7.17
N ASP A 201 16.40 -21.95 6.25
CA ASP A 201 16.93 -22.82 5.18
C ASP A 201 17.46 -22.03 3.97
N ILE A 202 17.34 -20.69 4.00
CA ILE A 202 17.97 -19.83 2.98
C ILE A 202 19.49 -19.96 3.12
N PRO A 203 20.21 -20.34 2.04
CA PRO A 203 21.67 -20.42 2.07
C PRO A 203 22.30 -19.09 2.49
N SER A 204 23.44 -19.15 3.18
CA SER A 204 24.22 -17.95 3.46
C SER A 204 24.91 -17.47 2.18
N PRO A 205 25.04 -16.14 1.96
CA PRO A 205 25.75 -15.62 0.81
C PRO A 205 27.23 -16.02 0.86
N THR A 206 27.81 -16.24 -0.32
CA THR A 206 29.25 -16.44 -0.49
C THR A 206 30.00 -15.26 0.12
N SER A 207 31.16 -15.53 0.74
CA SER A 207 31.97 -14.48 1.36
C SER A 207 32.28 -13.34 0.38
N GLY A 208 31.87 -12.12 0.73
CA GLY A 208 32.03 -10.92 -0.10
C GLY A 208 30.97 -10.72 -1.18
N ALA A 209 30.00 -11.63 -1.30
CA ALA A 209 28.81 -11.44 -2.13
C ALA A 209 27.67 -10.80 -1.32
N GLN A 210 26.78 -10.11 -2.03
CA GLN A 210 25.57 -9.52 -1.48
C GLN A 210 24.36 -10.36 -1.92
N ALA A 211 23.57 -10.82 -0.95
CA ALA A 211 22.27 -11.42 -1.20
C ALA A 211 21.32 -10.40 -1.84
N ILE A 212 20.71 -10.76 -2.98
CA ILE A 212 19.74 -9.89 -3.67
C ILE A 212 18.31 -10.43 -3.55
N ALA A 213 18.12 -11.74 -3.63
CA ALA A 213 16.81 -12.36 -3.48
C ALA A 213 16.98 -13.84 -3.14
N THR A 214 15.95 -14.43 -2.54
CA THR A 214 15.81 -15.89 -2.51
C THR A 214 14.61 -16.31 -3.33
N VAL A 215 14.69 -17.49 -3.94
CA VAL A 215 13.59 -18.10 -4.68
C VAL A 215 13.25 -19.43 -4.03
N ARG A 216 12.00 -19.59 -3.60
CA ARG A 216 11.47 -20.88 -3.16
C ARG A 216 11.24 -21.75 -4.38
N ILE A 217 11.81 -22.94 -4.38
CA ILE A 217 11.62 -23.93 -5.44
C ILE A 217 11.16 -25.24 -4.80
N TRP A 218 10.13 -25.87 -5.36
CA TRP A 218 9.69 -27.21 -4.92
C TRP A 218 9.72 -28.24 -6.05
N SER A 219 9.72 -29.51 -5.65
CA SER A 219 9.78 -30.63 -6.58
C SER A 219 8.56 -30.63 -7.51
N GLY A 220 8.81 -30.71 -8.81
CA GLY A 220 7.77 -30.66 -9.86
C GLY A 220 7.28 -29.27 -10.23
N GLN A 221 7.83 -28.19 -9.66
CA GLN A 221 7.45 -26.83 -10.04
C GLN A 221 7.81 -26.54 -11.51
N LEU A 222 6.84 -25.98 -12.24
CA LEU A 222 6.98 -25.61 -13.65
C LEU A 222 7.04 -24.09 -13.86
N GLU A 223 6.50 -23.31 -12.92
CA GLU A 223 6.55 -21.86 -12.97
C GLU A 223 6.79 -21.22 -11.61
N LEU A 224 7.49 -20.09 -11.62
CA LEU A 224 7.64 -19.20 -10.47
C LEU A 224 6.47 -18.22 -10.44
N VAL A 225 5.84 -18.11 -9.27
CA VAL A 225 4.67 -17.26 -9.06
C VAL A 225 5.07 -16.01 -8.27
N GLU A 226 4.63 -14.84 -8.72
CA GLU A 226 4.75 -13.56 -8.01
C GLU A 226 3.41 -12.82 -8.07
N THR A 227 2.65 -12.89 -6.99
CA THR A 227 1.34 -12.23 -6.82
C THR A 227 1.31 -11.43 -5.51
N LYS A 228 0.20 -10.73 -5.26
CA LYS A 228 0.00 -9.99 -4.01
C LYS A 228 -0.06 -10.90 -2.78
N ILE A 229 -0.58 -12.12 -2.93
CA ILE A 229 -0.85 -13.06 -1.82
C ILE A 229 0.21 -14.15 -1.70
N TRP A 230 0.87 -14.47 -2.80
CA TRP A 230 1.83 -15.57 -2.90
C TRP A 230 2.98 -15.15 -3.79
N SER A 231 4.21 -15.30 -3.29
CA SER A 231 5.41 -15.00 -4.06
C SER A 231 6.50 -16.01 -3.76
N ASP A 232 7.03 -16.63 -4.79
CA ASP A 232 8.18 -17.53 -4.68
C ASP A 232 9.49 -16.75 -4.61
N VAL A 233 9.51 -15.50 -5.08
CA VAL A 233 10.67 -14.60 -5.00
C VAL A 233 10.55 -13.68 -3.79
N LYS A 234 11.52 -13.74 -2.86
CA LYS A 234 11.64 -12.81 -1.73
C LYS A 234 12.86 -11.91 -1.91
N ASP A 235 12.65 -10.61 -1.72
CA ASP A 235 13.67 -9.58 -1.88
C ASP A 235 14.56 -9.48 -0.63
N LEU A 236 15.88 -9.59 -0.81
CA LEU A 236 16.87 -9.56 0.27
C LEU A 236 17.82 -8.36 0.18
N ARG A 237 17.63 -7.44 -0.78
CA ARG A 237 18.53 -6.29 -0.99
C ARG A 237 18.66 -5.37 0.22
N PHE A 238 17.64 -5.36 1.09
CA PHE A 238 17.56 -4.51 2.27
C PHE A 238 17.53 -5.30 3.59
N SER A 239 17.75 -6.62 3.56
CA SER A 239 17.56 -7.44 4.76
C SER A 239 18.69 -7.34 5.80
N GLY A 240 19.69 -6.49 5.58
CA GLY A 240 20.86 -6.38 6.45
C GLY A 240 21.71 -7.65 6.33
N SER A 241 22.81 -7.57 5.61
CA SER A 241 23.76 -8.66 5.47
C SER A 241 24.24 -9.13 6.84
N ASN A 242 23.82 -10.31 7.27
CA ASN A 242 24.61 -11.34 7.94
C ASN A 242 23.70 -12.55 8.19
N GLY A 243 24.04 -13.70 7.59
CA GLY A 243 23.34 -14.96 7.80
C GLY A 243 23.18 -15.24 9.30
N GLY A 244 21.93 -15.23 9.75
CA GLY A 244 21.58 -15.36 11.16
C GLY A 244 20.14 -14.93 11.35
N THR A 245 19.26 -15.93 11.51
CA THR A 245 17.84 -15.83 11.89
C THR A 245 17.12 -14.63 11.28
N ALA A 246 16.43 -14.86 10.16
CA ALA A 246 15.53 -13.89 9.57
C ALA A 246 14.29 -13.62 10.46
N ASN A 247 14.49 -13.04 11.65
CA ASN A 247 13.46 -12.32 12.38
C ASN A 247 13.23 -10.97 11.70
N GLN A 248 12.88 -11.00 10.40
CA GLN A 248 12.20 -9.87 9.80
C GLN A 248 10.77 -9.89 10.34
N LYS A 249 10.55 -9.14 11.42
CA LYS A 249 9.21 -8.70 11.81
C LYS A 249 8.58 -8.07 10.57
N GLN A 250 7.68 -8.80 9.93
CA GLN A 250 6.85 -8.26 8.86
C GLN A 250 6.18 -7.02 9.40
N ASN A 251 6.43 -5.86 8.77
CA ASN A 251 5.71 -4.62 8.99
C ASN A 251 5.19 -4.41 10.42
N SER A 252 6.07 -4.52 11.43
CA SER A 252 5.72 -3.95 12.72
C SER A 252 5.77 -2.44 12.51
N ARG A 253 4.61 -1.86 12.18
CA ARG A 253 4.33 -0.44 12.33
C ARG A 253 4.83 -0.10 13.73
N VAL A 254 6.00 0.53 13.84
CA VAL A 254 6.49 1.05 15.11
C VAL A 254 5.57 2.24 15.41
N LEU A 255 4.39 1.91 15.93
CA LEU A 255 3.54 2.87 16.60
C LEU A 255 4.34 3.28 17.82
N GLY A 256 4.82 4.53 17.81
CA GLY A 256 5.40 5.15 18.99
C GLY A 256 4.37 5.14 20.11
N ASN A 257 4.45 4.13 20.96
CA ASN A 257 4.28 4.13 22.41
C ASN A 257 4.08 2.69 22.87
N ASP A 258 5.05 2.21 23.65
CA ASP A 258 4.99 1.10 24.60
C ASP A 258 3.74 0.20 24.54
N VAL A 259 3.74 -0.74 23.59
CA VAL A 259 3.00 -1.99 23.75
C VAL A 259 3.97 -3.12 23.44
N THR A 260 4.44 -3.77 24.50
CA THR A 260 5.09 -5.07 24.43
C THR A 260 4.04 -6.06 23.92
N ILE A 261 4.00 -6.31 22.61
CA ILE A 261 3.29 -7.47 22.08
C ILE A 261 4.22 -8.65 22.38
N ALA A 262 3.94 -9.29 23.52
CA ALA A 262 4.46 -10.61 23.85
C ALA A 262 4.06 -11.59 22.74
N ASP A 263 4.96 -12.52 22.45
CA ASP A 263 4.83 -13.59 21.47
C ASP A 263 3.40 -14.13 21.33
N THR A 264 2.88 -14.06 20.11
CA THR A 264 1.83 -14.97 19.65
C THR A 264 2.45 -15.86 18.58
N GLU A 265 3.24 -16.83 19.05
CA GLU A 265 3.27 -18.15 18.44
C GLU A 265 1.82 -18.70 18.42
N ASN A 266 1.44 -19.39 17.34
CA ASN A 266 0.11 -19.94 17.04
C ASN A 266 -0.96 -18.96 16.56
N LEU A 267 -0.91 -18.60 15.27
CA LEU A 267 -2.14 -18.53 14.48
C LEU A 267 -2.16 -19.72 13.51
N ILE A 268 -2.64 -20.85 14.03
CA ILE A 268 -3.09 -21.99 13.23
C ILE A 268 -4.23 -21.47 12.37
N VAL A 269 -4.00 -21.25 11.08
CA VAL A 269 -5.08 -21.21 10.10
C VAL A 269 -5.38 -22.67 9.76
N SER A 270 -6.17 -23.33 10.61
CA SER A 270 -6.82 -24.58 10.23
C SER A 270 -8.03 -24.23 9.37
N GLU A 271 -7.80 -24.01 8.09
CA GLU A 271 -8.84 -24.25 7.10
C GLU A 271 -8.53 -25.58 6.44
N TYR A 272 -9.23 -26.61 6.90
CA TYR A 272 -9.39 -27.89 6.22
C TYR A 272 -9.77 -27.60 4.75
N PHE A 273 -8.85 -27.85 3.82
CA PHE A 273 -9.21 -28.09 2.42
C PHE A 273 -9.20 -29.60 2.21
N ASP A 274 -10.40 -30.14 2.10
CA ASP A 274 -10.68 -31.52 1.75
C ASP A 274 -10.23 -31.74 0.29
N LEU A 275 -9.19 -32.54 0.08
CA LEU A 275 -8.64 -32.87 -1.25
C LEU A 275 -9.52 -33.88 -2.02
N ALA A 276 -10.78 -34.07 -1.61
CA ALA A 276 -11.71 -35.00 -2.25
C ALA A 276 -12.33 -34.50 -3.56
N ASP A 277 -12.25 -33.20 -3.89
CA ASP A 277 -12.94 -32.62 -5.06
C ASP A 277 -12.12 -32.58 -6.35
N TYR A 278 -10.97 -33.27 -6.42
CA TYR A 278 -10.19 -33.39 -7.66
C TYR A 278 -10.04 -34.83 -8.16
N ALA A 279 -11.10 -35.62 -8.01
CA ALA A 279 -11.20 -36.93 -8.65
C ALA A 279 -12.45 -37.02 -9.55
N LEU A 280 -12.20 -37.24 -10.84
CA LEU A 280 -13.07 -37.90 -11.83
C LEU A 280 -14.28 -37.13 -12.40
N THR A 281 -14.05 -36.58 -13.59
CA THR A 281 -14.93 -36.85 -14.74
C THR A 281 -14.05 -37.18 -15.96
N LEU A 282 -13.69 -38.45 -16.09
CA LEU A 282 -13.39 -39.06 -17.39
C LEU A 282 -14.63 -39.90 -17.73
N GLU A 283 -15.64 -39.25 -18.32
CA GLU A 283 -16.65 -39.97 -19.09
C GLU A 283 -16.14 -40.11 -20.52
N GLY A 284 -15.84 -41.34 -20.92
CA GLY A 284 -15.37 -41.65 -22.27
C GLY A 284 -14.85 -43.08 -22.36
N ASP A 285 -15.75 -43.99 -22.72
CA ASP A 285 -15.57 -45.43 -22.90
C ASP A 285 -14.20 -45.88 -23.46
N ALA A 286 -13.51 -46.71 -22.68
CA ALA A 286 -12.59 -47.71 -23.22
C ALA A 286 -12.68 -48.98 -22.37
N VAL A 287 -13.36 -49.97 -22.94
CA VAL A 287 -13.48 -51.34 -22.44
C VAL A 287 -12.08 -51.97 -22.42
N LEU A 288 -11.62 -52.40 -21.24
CA LEU A 288 -10.45 -53.27 -21.11
C LEU A 288 -10.95 -54.69 -20.82
N GLU A 289 -11.01 -55.51 -21.87
CA GLU A 289 -11.20 -56.96 -21.77
C GLU A 289 -9.95 -57.59 -21.12
N ILE A 290 -10.17 -58.38 -20.08
CA ILE A 290 -9.14 -59.18 -19.41
C ILE A 290 -9.09 -60.55 -20.09
N ILE A 291 -8.02 -60.83 -20.83
CA ILE A 291 -7.35 -62.14 -20.96
C ILE A 291 -5.85 -61.90 -20.92
#